data_AF-A0A328S416-F1
#
_entry.id   AF-A0A328S416-F1
#
_cell.length_a   1.000
_cell.length_b   1.000
_cell.length_c   1.000
_cell.angle_alpha   90.00
_cell.angle_beta   90.00
_cell.angle_gamma   90.00
#
_symmetry.space_group_name_H-M   'P 1'
#
loop_
_entity.id
_entity.type
_entity.pdbx_description
1 polymer ?
#
loop_
_entity_poly.entity_id
_entity_poly.type
_entity_poly.pdbx_seq_one_letter_code
_entity_poly.pdbx_strand_id
1 'polypeptide(L)'
;MDKIVHYSIKDKLSVDDVISVSVRITVKDFPVSEILEYHNGGKWSQDISSITRIYNDTEIQDQWSNFQSRLLSFLDDGNMRVIMDIMAGDDEFYSSKYDIQVVVTSYELLE
;
A
#
# COMPACT_ATOMS: atom_id res chain seq x y z
N MET A 1 -15.80 3.75 14.12
CA MET A 1 -14.82 3.12 15.02
C MET A 1 -13.47 3.49 14.48
N ASP A 2 -12.68 4.11 15.34
CA ASP A 2 -11.36 4.57 14.97
C ASP A 2 -10.46 3.34 14.80
N LYS A 3 -9.65 3.31 13.74
CA LYS A 3 -8.82 2.15 13.41
C LYS A 3 -7.55 2.56 12.70
N ILE A 4 -6.52 1.75 12.88
CA ILE A 4 -5.30 1.82 12.09
C ILE A 4 -5.13 0.46 11.40
N VAL A 5 -4.98 0.48 10.08
CA VAL A 5 -4.73 -0.73 9.30
C VAL A 5 -3.43 -0.56 8.54
N HIS A 6 -2.55 -1.54 8.68
CA HIS A 6 -1.30 -1.60 7.93
C HIS A 6 -1.44 -2.62 6.80
N TYR A 7 -0.94 -2.25 5.64
CA TYR A 7 -0.94 -3.06 4.44
C TYR A 7 0.48 -3.20 3.89
N SER A 8 0.75 -4.34 3.28
CA SER A 8 1.86 -4.55 2.35
C SER A 8 1.28 -4.69 0.95
N ILE A 9 1.66 -3.79 0.05
CA ILE A 9 1.29 -3.83 -1.36
C ILE A 9 2.48 -4.39 -2.12
N LYS A 10 2.29 -5.54 -2.78
CA LYS A 10 3.32 -6.32 -3.46
C LYS A 10 3.10 -6.36 -4.96
N ASP A 11 4.19 -6.38 -5.72
CA ASP A 11 4.16 -6.67 -7.15
C ASP A 11 4.08 -8.19 -7.40
N LYS A 12 3.00 -8.66 -8.04
CA LYS A 12 2.87 -10.08 -8.38
C LYS A 12 3.71 -10.52 -9.58
N LEU A 13 4.22 -9.57 -10.36
CA LEU A 13 5.13 -9.87 -11.46
C LEU A 13 6.58 -10.04 -10.98
N SER A 14 6.88 -9.70 -9.71
CA SER A 14 8.19 -9.90 -9.12
C SER A 14 8.35 -11.37 -8.69
N VAL A 15 9.39 -12.03 -9.19
CA VAL A 15 9.60 -13.49 -9.05
C VAL A 15 9.85 -13.92 -7.59
N ASP A 16 10.27 -12.99 -6.71
CA ASP A 16 10.59 -13.28 -5.30
C ASP A 16 9.95 -12.29 -4.30
N ASP A 17 8.81 -11.66 -4.63
CA ASP A 17 8.14 -10.67 -3.76
C ASP A 17 9.06 -9.50 -3.32
N VAL A 18 10.15 -9.25 -4.06
CA VAL A 18 11.21 -8.29 -3.70
C VAL A 18 10.67 -6.87 -3.60
N ILE A 19 9.67 -6.58 -4.41
CA ILE A 19 9.13 -5.24 -4.58
C ILE A 19 7.80 -5.12 -3.83
N SER A 20 7.85 -4.33 -2.76
CA SER A 20 6.68 -3.99 -1.96
C SER A 20 6.75 -2.59 -1.35
N VAL A 21 5.57 -2.05 -1.06
CA VAL A 21 5.35 -0.80 -0.34
C VAL A 21 4.49 -1.07 0.88
N SER A 22 4.91 -0.55 2.04
CA SER A 22 4.09 -0.60 3.25
C SER A 22 3.27 0.68 3.36
N VAL A 23 1.99 0.50 3.63
CA VAL A 23 0.99 1.55 3.73
C VAL A 23 0.29 1.45 5.07
N ARG A 24 -0.06 2.59 5.65
CA ARG A 24 -0.88 2.70 6.85
C ARG A 24 -2.08 3.57 6.52
N ILE A 25 -3.28 3.12 6.86
CA ILE A 25 -4.48 3.97 6.83
C ILE A 25 -4.98 4.14 8.25
N THR A 26 -5.09 5.39 8.67
CA THR A 26 -5.68 5.78 9.96
C THR A 26 -7.05 6.39 9.71
N VAL A 27 -8.06 5.85 10.37
CA VAL A 27 -9.44 6.34 10.34
C VAL A 27 -9.78 6.81 11.74
N LYS A 28 -10.19 8.08 11.89
CA LYS A 28 -10.56 8.67 13.19
C LYS A 28 -11.81 9.53 13.13
N ASP A 29 -12.50 9.63 14.26
CA ASP A 29 -13.58 10.57 14.57
C ASP A 29 -14.85 10.45 13.68
N PHE A 30 -15.88 11.22 14.08
CA PHE A 30 -17.06 11.51 13.26
C PHE A 30 -17.23 13.03 13.12
N PRO A 31 -17.23 13.61 11.90
CA PRO A 31 -17.11 12.96 10.59
C PRO A 31 -15.74 12.29 10.39
N VAL A 32 -15.72 11.23 9.59
CA VAL A 32 -14.55 10.38 9.38
C VAL A 32 -13.38 11.17 8.78
N SER A 33 -12.27 11.21 9.51
CA SER A 33 -10.97 11.64 9.03
C SER A 33 -10.17 10.42 8.59
N GLU A 34 -9.72 10.40 7.33
CA GLU A 34 -8.94 9.31 6.74
C GLU A 34 -7.55 9.84 6.38
N ILE A 35 -6.51 9.20 6.90
CA ILE A 35 -5.12 9.56 6.62
C ILE A 35 -4.40 8.34 6.04
N LEU A 36 -3.97 8.45 4.79
CA LEU A 36 -3.17 7.46 4.07
C LEU A 36 -1.68 7.84 4.16
N GLU A 37 -0.86 6.94 4.66
CA GLU A 37 0.58 7.15 4.83
C GLU A 37 1.40 6.01 4.26
N TYR A 38 2.56 6.35 3.72
CA TYR A 38 3.50 5.43 3.11
C TYR A 38 4.78 5.35 3.94
N HIS A 39 5.33 4.14 4.07
CA HIS A 39 6.58 3.93 4.80
C HIS A 39 7.79 4.02 3.88
N ASN A 40 8.75 4.87 4.25
CA ASN A 40 10.09 4.86 3.67
C ASN A 40 11.15 5.19 4.73
N GLY A 41 12.20 4.37 4.82
CA GLY A 41 13.36 4.63 5.67
C GLY A 41 13.04 4.84 7.16
N GLY A 42 12.06 4.11 7.70
CA GLY A 42 11.64 4.23 9.11
C GLY A 42 10.67 5.38 9.39
N LYS A 43 10.22 6.10 8.36
CA LYS A 43 9.29 7.23 8.48
C LYS A 43 8.01 6.96 7.71
N TRP A 44 6.92 7.53 8.22
CA TRP A 44 5.61 7.55 7.56
C TRP A 44 5.35 8.93 6.97
N SER A 45 4.83 8.99 5.76
CA SER A 45 4.55 10.24 5.03
C SER A 45 3.26 10.12 4.24
N GLN A 46 2.46 11.19 4.17
CA GLN A 46 1.28 11.25 3.29
C GLN A 46 1.66 11.56 1.83
N ASP A 47 2.89 11.98 1.59
CA ASP A 47 3.39 12.25 0.25
C ASP A 47 3.78 10.95 -0.45
N ILE A 48 3.09 10.62 -1.54
CA ILE A 48 3.35 9.42 -2.35
C ILE A 48 4.71 9.47 -3.05
N SER A 49 5.31 10.65 -3.25
CA SER A 49 6.66 10.75 -3.78
C SER A 49 7.70 10.12 -2.83
N SER A 50 7.35 10.00 -1.55
CA SER A 50 8.21 9.42 -0.51
C SER A 50 8.53 7.95 -0.71
N ILE A 51 7.75 7.19 -1.49
CA ILE A 51 8.05 5.78 -1.76
C ILE A 51 9.04 5.57 -2.90
N THR A 52 9.51 6.63 -3.56
CA THR A 52 10.48 6.52 -4.66
C THR A 52 11.78 5.84 -4.19
N ARG A 53 12.23 4.83 -4.95
CA ARG A 53 13.47 4.09 -4.69
C ARG A 53 14.39 4.15 -5.91
N ILE A 54 15.69 4.13 -5.64
CA ILE A 54 16.73 4.04 -6.67
C ILE A 54 17.52 2.76 -6.39
N TYR A 55 17.59 1.89 -7.39
CA TYR A 55 18.35 0.64 -7.36
C TYR A 55 19.57 0.77 -8.28
N ASN A 56 20.71 0.22 -7.84
CA ASN A 56 21.91 0.17 -8.67
C ASN A 56 21.81 -0.90 -9.76
N ASP A 57 21.00 -1.94 -9.51
CA ASP A 57 20.69 -2.98 -10.47
C ASP A 57 19.60 -2.47 -11.43
N THR A 58 19.91 -2.44 -12.73
CA THR A 58 19.01 -1.93 -13.76
C THR A 58 17.75 -2.78 -13.92
N GLU A 59 17.84 -4.09 -13.74
CA GLU A 59 16.67 -4.97 -13.84
C GLU A 59 15.70 -4.68 -12.70
N ILE A 60 16.22 -4.55 -11.47
CA ILE A 60 15.40 -4.20 -10.30
C ILE A 60 14.84 -2.78 -10.42
N GLN A 61 15.62 -1.84 -10.97
CA GLN A 61 15.16 -0.47 -11.21
C GLN A 61 13.98 -0.41 -12.20
N ASP A 62 14.05 -1.18 -13.29
CA ASP A 62 12.97 -1.26 -14.27
C ASP A 62 11.72 -1.93 -13.68
N GLN A 63 11.91 -3.02 -12.94
CA GLN A 63 10.81 -3.68 -12.21
C GLN A 63 10.15 -2.73 -11.21
N TRP A 64 10.94 -1.98 -10.43
CA TRP A 64 10.43 -0.98 -9.49
C TRP A 64 9.64 0.11 -10.22
N SER A 65 10.15 0.62 -11.33
CA SER A 65 9.48 1.69 -12.08
C SER A 65 8.15 1.23 -12.67
N ASN A 66 8.11 0.01 -13.21
CA ASN A 66 6.89 -0.62 -13.71
C ASN A 66 5.87 -0.90 -12.60
N PHE A 67 6.34 -1.38 -11.43
CA PHE A 67 5.51 -1.55 -10.26
C PHE A 67 4.95 -0.21 -9.76
N GLN A 68 5.80 0.80 -9.61
CA GLN A 68 5.41 2.13 -9.13
C GLN A 68 4.34 2.73 -10.05
N SER A 69 4.49 2.62 -11.37
CA SER A 69 3.45 3.10 -12.30
C SER A 69 2.10 2.41 -12.07
N ARG A 70 2.08 1.08 -11.88
CA ARG A 70 0.85 0.33 -11.62
C ARG A 70 0.26 0.65 -10.25
N LEU A 71 1.11 0.83 -9.24
CA LEU A 71 0.72 1.21 -7.88
C LEU A 71 0.05 2.58 -7.87
N LEU A 72 0.63 3.57 -8.57
CA LEU A 72 0.06 4.92 -8.66
C LEU A 72 -1.35 4.86 -9.29
N SER A 73 -1.51 4.17 -10.41
CA SER A 73 -2.83 4.00 -11.04
C SER A 73 -3.82 3.25 -10.14
N PHE A 74 -3.36 2.22 -9.42
CA PHE A 74 -4.19 1.48 -8.46
C PHE A 74 -4.69 2.35 -7.31
N LEU A 75 -3.85 3.25 -6.80
CA LEU A 75 -4.18 4.19 -5.74
C LEU A 75 -5.13 5.30 -6.23
N ASP A 76 -4.86 5.86 -7.42
CA ASP A 76 -5.68 6.92 -8.03
C ASP A 76 -7.11 6.45 -8.35
N ASP A 77 -7.29 5.18 -8.72
CA ASP A 77 -8.61 4.55 -8.92
C ASP A 77 -9.43 4.42 -7.61
N GLY A 78 -8.85 4.75 -6.45
CA GLY A 78 -9.52 4.68 -5.15
C GLY A 78 -9.65 3.25 -4.59
N ASN A 79 -8.93 2.27 -5.15
CA ASN A 79 -9.05 0.86 -4.75
C ASN A 79 -8.72 0.62 -3.27
N MET A 80 -7.75 1.37 -2.71
CA MET A 80 -7.38 1.23 -1.29
C MET A 80 -8.53 1.58 -0.35
N ARG A 81 -9.40 2.51 -0.74
CA ARG A 81 -10.56 2.87 0.05
C ARG A 81 -11.58 1.74 0.11
N VAL A 82 -11.87 1.15 -1.05
CA VAL A 82 -12.76 -0.02 -1.15
C VAL A 82 -12.21 -1.19 -0.34
N ILE A 83 -10.92 -1.45 -0.45
CA ILE A 83 -10.20 -2.49 0.31
C ILE A 83 -10.35 -2.27 1.82
N MET A 84 -10.15 -1.04 2.30
CA MET A 84 -10.28 -0.72 3.72
C MET A 84 -11.69 -0.97 4.28
N ASP A 85 -12.71 -0.83 3.45
CA ASP A 85 -14.11 -1.04 3.86
C ASP A 85 -14.46 -2.53 3.97
N ILE A 86 -13.78 -3.40 3.22
CA ILE A 86 -14.12 -4.83 3.12
C ILE A 86 -13.15 -5.76 3.86
N MET A 87 -11.89 -5.35 4.06
CA MET A 87 -10.85 -6.23 4.61
C MET A 87 -10.75 -6.11 6.14
N ALA A 88 -10.66 -7.27 6.80
CA ALA A 88 -10.35 -7.45 8.20
C ALA A 88 -8.88 -7.88 8.40
N GLY A 89 -8.47 -8.16 9.64
CA GLY A 89 -7.12 -8.65 9.93
C GLY A 89 -6.79 -9.91 9.13
N ASP A 90 -5.56 -9.99 8.61
CA ASP A 90 -4.99 -11.11 7.84
C ASP A 90 -5.61 -11.36 6.46
N ASP A 91 -6.51 -10.50 5.98
CA ASP A 91 -7.06 -10.62 4.63
C ASP A 91 -6.03 -10.26 3.55
N GLU A 92 -6.23 -10.84 2.36
CA GLU A 92 -5.51 -10.49 1.14
C GLU A 92 -6.47 -10.16 -0.01
N PHE A 93 -6.10 -9.18 -0.81
CA PHE A 93 -6.82 -8.77 -2.02
C PHE A 93 -5.86 -8.80 -3.22
N TYR A 94 -6.35 -9.32 -4.34
CA TYR A 94 -5.59 -9.34 -5.58
C TYR A 94 -6.32 -8.57 -6.67
N SER A 95 -5.61 -7.64 -7.31
CA SER A 95 -6.07 -6.96 -8.50
C SER A 95 -5.42 -7.54 -9.75
N SER A 96 -6.17 -8.32 -10.52
CA SER A 96 -5.72 -8.79 -11.85
C SER A 96 -5.51 -7.66 -12.86
N LYS A 97 -6.16 -6.49 -12.67
CA LYS A 97 -6.01 -5.33 -13.56
C LYS A 97 -4.62 -4.71 -13.45
N TYR A 98 -4.06 -4.70 -12.25
CA TYR A 98 -2.80 -4.02 -11.93
C TYR A 98 -1.66 -4.98 -11.60
N ASP A 99 -1.94 -6.29 -11.50
CA ASP A 99 -1.02 -7.32 -11.02
C ASP A 99 -0.41 -6.96 -9.65
N ILE A 100 -1.27 -6.45 -8.78
CA ILE A 100 -0.92 -6.01 -7.41
C ILE A 100 -1.65 -6.89 -6.41
N GLN A 101 -0.94 -7.31 -5.36
CA GLN A 101 -1.50 -7.95 -4.18
C GLN A 101 -1.42 -6.99 -2.99
N VAL A 102 -2.53 -6.81 -2.29
CA VAL A 102 -2.62 -6.06 -1.03
C VAL A 102 -2.83 -7.07 0.09
N VAL A 103 -1.96 -7.04 1.10
CA VAL A 103 -2.04 -7.94 2.25
C VAL A 103 -2.16 -7.08 3.51
N VAL A 104 -3.16 -7.35 4.35
CA VAL A 104 -3.26 -6.71 5.67
C VAL A 104 -2.17 -7.29 6.57
N THR A 105 -1.26 -6.45 7.03
CA THR A 105 -0.15 -6.86 7.91
C THR A 105 -0.46 -6.64 9.39
N SER A 106 -1.30 -5.67 9.71
CA SER A 106 -1.83 -5.50 11.06
C SER A 106 -3.11 -4.67 11.06
N TYR A 107 -3.93 -4.90 12.07
CA TYR A 107 -5.21 -4.22 12.28
C TYR A 107 -5.33 -3.85 13.76
N GLU A 108 -5.58 -2.57 14.04
CA GLU A 108 -5.71 -2.03 15.39
C GLU A 108 -7.01 -1.21 15.49
N LEU A 109 -7.84 -1.53 16.48
CA LEU A 109 -8.96 -0.69 16.88
C LEU A 109 -8.46 0.34 17.88
N LEU A 110 -8.75 1.61 17.61
CA LEU A 110 -8.44 2.71 18.52
C LEU A 110 -9.65 2.91 19.43
N GLU A 111 -9.40 2.92 20.74
CA GLU A 111 -10.40 3.25 21.77
C GLU A 111 -10.69 4.75 21.87
#